data_AF-A0A937V4V3-F1
#
_entry.id   AF-A0A937V4V3-F1
#
_cell.length_a   1.000
_cell.length_b   1.000
_cell.length_c   1.000
_cell.angle_alpha   90.00
_cell.angle_beta   90.00
_cell.angle_gamma   90.00
#
_symmetry.space_group_name_H-M   'P 1'
#
loop_
_entity.id
_entity.type
_entity.pdbx_description
1 polymer ?
#
loop_
_entity_poly.entity_id
_entity_poly.type
_entity_poly.pdbx_seq_one_letter_code
_entity_poly.pdbx_strand_id
1 'polypeptide(L)'
;MMDAKETFKELLDFVDTQLPQKPDGTPDMEREHSDVVHDLLAFLAEEMTRLHKEKQTEIKGFLTWLEGYLGISIEGLKNKTKIKEYYKGNIGWDGFIESLEQNKRAIQSAKGLDITRREPQETIRAEIDTSVAKLKPILETIELTDKLIDQIVYKLYGLTEEEIAVVEGEPQPAK
;
A
#
# COMPACT_ATOMS: atom_id res chain seq x y z
N MET A 1 -18.08 -4.68 11.91
CA MET A 1 -16.79 -4.90 11.24
C MET A 1 -15.77 -4.98 12.35
N MET A 2 -15.03 -6.09 12.46
CA MET A 2 -13.89 -6.17 13.38
C MET A 2 -12.85 -5.12 12.98
N ASP A 3 -12.19 -4.53 13.97
CA ASP A 3 -11.11 -3.58 13.75
C ASP A 3 -9.92 -4.32 13.12
N ALA A 4 -9.25 -3.74 12.12
CA ALA A 4 -8.14 -4.40 11.43
C ALA A 4 -6.98 -4.78 12.38
N LYS A 5 -6.80 -4.03 13.49
CA LYS A 5 -5.82 -4.35 14.53
C LYS A 5 -6.26 -5.52 15.40
N GLU A 6 -7.56 -5.69 15.60
CA GLU A 6 -8.11 -6.81 16.37
C GLU A 6 -7.89 -8.12 15.60
N THR A 7 -8.23 -8.13 14.30
CA THR A 7 -7.94 -9.28 13.41
C THR A 7 -6.45 -9.59 13.33
N PHE A 8 -5.60 -8.57 13.26
CA PHE A 8 -4.14 -8.74 13.23
C PHE A 8 -3.64 -9.46 14.49
N LYS A 9 -4.11 -9.05 15.67
CA LYS A 9 -3.74 -9.68 16.92
C LYS A 9 -4.23 -11.13 17.00
N GLU A 10 -5.48 -11.39 16.62
CA GLU A 10 -6.03 -12.76 16.62
C GLU A 10 -5.24 -13.72 15.74
N LEU A 11 -4.76 -13.24 14.57
CA LEU A 11 -3.92 -14.04 13.68
C LEU A 11 -2.54 -14.34 14.28
N LEU A 12 -1.93 -13.38 14.98
CA LEU A 12 -0.67 -13.61 15.68
C LEU A 12 -0.84 -14.57 16.86
N ASP A 13 -1.90 -14.40 17.67
CA ASP A 13 -2.24 -15.30 18.76
C ASP A 13 -2.45 -16.73 18.20
N PHE A 14 -3.12 -16.86 17.05
CA PHE A 14 -3.27 -18.14 16.35
C PHE A 14 -1.92 -18.73 15.95
N VAL A 15 -1.02 -17.95 15.33
CA VAL A 15 0.32 -18.41 14.94
C VAL A 15 1.11 -18.88 16.16
N ASP A 16 1.03 -18.18 17.29
CA ASP A 16 1.67 -18.59 18.54
C ASP A 16 1.14 -19.93 19.07
N THR A 17 -0.15 -20.23 18.87
CA THR A 17 -0.69 -21.56 19.19
C THR A 17 -0.14 -22.67 18.28
N GLN A 18 0.25 -22.33 17.05
CA GLN A 18 0.80 -23.28 16.08
C GLN A 18 2.33 -23.42 16.20
N LEU A 19 3.01 -22.45 16.81
CA LEU A 19 4.46 -22.44 17.07
C LEU A 19 4.74 -22.43 18.59
N PRO A 20 4.32 -23.46 19.34
CA PRO A 20 4.54 -23.52 20.78
C PRO A 20 6.03 -23.52 21.12
N GLN A 21 6.37 -22.85 22.22
CA GLN A 21 7.71 -22.87 22.80
C GLN A 21 7.71 -23.70 24.09
N LYS A 22 8.85 -24.31 24.38
CA LYS A 22 9.15 -24.99 25.64
C LYS A 22 9.38 -23.95 26.76
N PRO A 23 9.34 -24.37 28.04
CA PRO A 23 9.59 -23.47 29.18
C PRO A 23 10.97 -22.77 29.16
N ASP A 24 11.93 -23.30 28.40
CA ASP A 24 13.26 -22.71 28.22
C ASP A 24 13.34 -21.71 27.03
N GLY A 25 12.20 -21.43 26.38
CA GLY A 25 12.10 -20.50 25.25
C GLY A 25 12.47 -21.13 23.90
N THR A 26 12.85 -22.41 23.85
CA THR A 26 13.15 -23.08 22.58
C THR A 26 11.89 -23.57 21.87
N PRO A 27 11.85 -23.63 20.53
CA PRO A 27 10.69 -24.16 19.80
C PRO A 27 10.35 -25.61 20.19
N ASP A 28 9.06 -25.90 20.38
CA ASP A 28 8.56 -27.24 20.64
C ASP A 28 8.27 -28.00 19.34
N MET A 29 9.36 -28.46 18.71
CA MET A 29 9.35 -29.18 17.43
C MET A 29 8.45 -30.43 17.38
N GLU A 30 8.06 -30.99 18.53
CA GLU A 30 7.16 -32.15 18.60
C GLU A 30 5.68 -31.76 18.49
N ARG A 31 5.35 -30.50 18.78
CA ARG A 31 3.99 -29.96 18.84
C ARG A 31 3.74 -28.82 17.86
N GLU A 32 4.79 -28.35 17.18
CA GLU A 32 4.63 -27.31 16.19
C GLU A 32 3.88 -27.79 14.94
N HIS A 33 3.15 -26.85 14.37
CA HIS A 33 2.39 -26.99 13.14
C HIS A 33 2.89 -25.95 12.13
N SER A 34 4.20 -25.98 11.87
CA SER A 34 4.87 -25.06 10.93
C SER A 34 4.32 -25.14 9.50
N ASP A 35 3.78 -26.29 9.11
CA ASP A 35 3.04 -26.49 7.86
C ASP A 35 1.79 -25.59 7.77
N VAL A 36 1.02 -25.48 8.85
CA VAL A 36 -0.16 -24.60 8.93
C VAL A 36 0.25 -23.14 8.81
N VAL A 37 1.38 -22.75 9.41
CA VAL A 37 1.90 -21.39 9.31
C VAL A 37 2.42 -21.08 7.89
N HIS A 38 3.06 -22.03 7.22
CA HIS A 38 3.46 -21.89 5.83
C HIS A 38 2.26 -21.77 4.88
N ASP A 39 1.19 -22.54 5.10
CA ASP A 39 -0.05 -22.41 4.35
C ASP A 39 -0.70 -21.03 4.55
N LEU A 40 -0.68 -20.51 5.79
CA LEU A 40 -1.13 -19.14 6.07
C LEU A 40 -0.27 -18.11 5.33
N LEU A 41 1.05 -18.25 5.33
CA LEU A 41 1.94 -17.35 4.57
C LEU A 41 1.67 -17.41 3.07
N ALA A 42 1.42 -18.60 2.51
CA ALA A 42 1.04 -18.76 1.12
C ALA A 42 -0.27 -18.03 0.81
N PHE A 43 -1.29 -18.18 1.68
CA PHE A 43 -2.54 -17.45 1.57
C PHE A 43 -2.34 -15.92 1.63
N LEU A 44 -1.54 -15.42 2.58
CA LEU A 44 -1.25 -13.99 2.70
C LEU A 44 -0.51 -13.45 1.46
N ALA A 45 0.40 -14.23 0.87
CA ALA A 45 1.10 -13.86 -0.37
C ALA A 45 0.16 -13.80 -1.58
N GLU A 46 -0.81 -14.72 -1.67
CA GLU A 46 -1.88 -14.67 -2.68
C GLU A 46 -2.75 -13.42 -2.51
N GLU A 47 -3.13 -13.10 -1.26
CA GLU A 47 -3.90 -11.90 -0.94
C GLU A 47 -3.14 -10.61 -1.26
N MET A 48 -1.84 -10.54 -0.97
CA MET A 48 -0.98 -9.43 -1.39
C MET A 48 -0.98 -9.29 -2.92
N THR A 49 -0.85 -10.39 -3.64
CA THR A 49 -0.92 -10.37 -5.12
C THR A 49 -2.27 -9.84 -5.60
N ARG A 50 -3.38 -10.25 -4.98
CA ARG A 50 -4.74 -9.78 -5.28
C ARG A 50 -4.89 -8.28 -5.02
N LEU A 51 -4.50 -7.81 -3.84
CA LEU A 51 -4.58 -6.40 -3.43
C LEU A 51 -3.70 -5.51 -4.33
N HIS A 52 -2.50 -5.96 -4.68
CA HIS A 52 -1.65 -5.22 -5.62
C HIS A 52 -2.29 -5.12 -7.01
N LYS A 53 -2.96 -6.16 -7.51
CA LYS A 53 -3.72 -6.10 -8.77
C LYS A 53 -4.91 -5.14 -8.67
N GLU A 54 -5.62 -5.14 -7.55
CA GLU A 54 -6.74 -4.22 -7.31
C GLU A 54 -6.25 -2.76 -7.28
N LYS A 55 -5.18 -2.49 -6.54
CA LYS A 55 -4.49 -1.18 -6.52
C LYS A 55 -4.12 -0.72 -7.93
N GLN A 56 -3.47 -1.58 -8.72
CA GLN A 56 -3.05 -1.23 -10.08
C GLN A 56 -4.25 -1.01 -11.01
N THR A 57 -5.34 -1.76 -10.83
CA THR A 57 -6.58 -1.58 -11.59
C THR A 57 -7.19 -0.20 -11.36
N GLU A 58 -7.31 0.23 -10.10
CA GLU A 58 -7.86 1.54 -9.77
C GLU A 58 -6.96 2.69 -10.26
N ILE A 59 -5.64 2.59 -10.05
CA ILE A 59 -4.67 3.57 -10.58
C ILE A 59 -4.79 3.68 -12.10
N LYS A 60 -4.84 2.56 -12.81
CA LYS A 60 -4.97 2.55 -14.27
C LYS A 60 -6.30 3.18 -14.71
N GLY A 61 -7.39 2.86 -14.02
CA GLY A 61 -8.71 3.45 -14.27
C GLY A 61 -8.68 4.98 -14.20
N PHE A 62 -8.16 5.52 -13.10
CA PHE A 62 -7.98 6.97 -12.93
C PHE A 62 -7.11 7.59 -14.03
N LEU A 63 -5.95 6.99 -14.33
CA LEU A 63 -5.04 7.55 -15.32
C LEU A 63 -5.63 7.52 -16.73
N THR A 64 -6.35 6.46 -17.10
CA THR A 64 -7.08 6.38 -18.38
C THR A 64 -8.19 7.43 -18.45
N TRP A 65 -8.94 7.62 -17.36
CA TRP A 65 -9.92 8.69 -17.28
C TRP A 65 -9.25 10.06 -17.46
N LEU A 66 -8.12 10.30 -16.80
CA LEU A 66 -7.39 11.57 -16.85
C LEU A 66 -6.84 11.84 -18.26
N GLU A 67 -6.27 10.84 -18.94
CA GLU A 67 -5.86 10.95 -20.34
C GLU A 67 -7.03 11.33 -21.25
N GLY A 68 -8.19 10.69 -21.05
CA GLY A 68 -9.41 11.02 -21.76
C GLY A 68 -9.89 12.44 -21.45
N TYR A 69 -9.79 12.88 -20.20
CA TYR A 69 -10.17 14.22 -19.76
C TYR A 69 -9.24 15.30 -20.31
N LEU A 70 -7.93 15.06 -20.37
CA LEU A 70 -6.92 16.00 -20.86
C LEU A 70 -6.75 15.97 -22.39
N GLY A 71 -7.09 14.87 -23.04
CA GLY A 71 -6.89 14.65 -24.48
C GLY A 71 -5.44 14.38 -24.89
N ILE A 72 -4.56 14.08 -23.93
CA ILE A 72 -3.14 13.80 -24.15
C ILE A 72 -2.69 12.67 -23.22
N SER A 73 -1.73 11.85 -23.68
CA SER A 73 -1.18 10.78 -22.86
C SER A 73 -0.31 11.30 -21.71
N ILE A 74 -0.43 10.67 -20.55
CA ILE A 74 0.40 10.89 -19.36
C ILE A 74 1.88 10.70 -19.68
N GLU A 75 2.23 9.81 -20.62
CA GLU A 75 3.63 9.52 -20.96
C GLU A 75 4.38 10.71 -21.56
N GLY A 76 3.65 11.62 -22.20
CA GLY A 76 4.18 12.85 -22.79
C GLY A 76 4.22 14.04 -21.83
N LEU A 77 3.72 13.89 -20.59
CA LEU A 77 3.64 14.98 -19.63
C LEU A 77 4.94 15.16 -18.83
N LYS A 78 5.26 16.41 -18.52
CA LYS A 78 6.24 16.76 -17.48
C LYS A 78 5.74 16.28 -16.13
N ASN A 79 6.66 15.88 -15.24
CA ASN A 79 6.35 15.35 -13.91
C ASN A 79 5.36 14.17 -13.90
N LYS A 80 5.33 13.37 -14.98
CA LYS A 80 4.44 12.22 -15.10
C LYS A 80 4.51 11.24 -13.92
N THR A 81 5.66 11.08 -13.28
CA THR A 81 5.78 10.25 -12.07
C THR A 81 4.93 10.81 -10.93
N LYS A 82 4.97 12.14 -10.67
CA LYS A 82 4.10 12.76 -9.66
C LYS A 82 2.62 12.61 -9.99
N ILE A 83 2.26 12.74 -11.27
CA ILE A 83 0.88 12.55 -11.74
C ILE A 83 0.43 11.09 -11.54
N LYS A 84 1.28 10.11 -11.84
CA LYS A 84 0.99 8.68 -11.61
C LYS A 84 0.91 8.29 -10.14
N GLU A 85 1.60 9.03 -9.29
CA GLU A 85 1.67 8.81 -7.84
C GLU A 85 0.69 9.69 -7.05
N TYR A 86 -0.35 10.23 -7.70
CA TYR A 86 -1.35 11.15 -7.11
C TYR A 86 -1.93 10.70 -5.76
N TYR A 87 -1.98 9.40 -5.52
CA TYR A 87 -2.51 8.80 -4.29
C TYR A 87 -1.53 8.84 -3.11
N LYS A 88 -0.26 9.20 -3.34
CA LYS A 88 0.74 9.30 -2.27
C LYS A 88 0.53 10.60 -1.49
N GLY A 89 0.40 10.48 -0.17
CA GLY A 89 0.12 11.61 0.72
C GLY A 89 1.14 12.74 0.68
N ASN A 90 2.38 12.48 0.26
CA ASN A 90 3.43 13.50 0.14
C ASN A 90 3.29 14.40 -1.10
N ILE A 91 2.45 14.05 -2.08
CA ILE A 91 2.21 14.88 -3.27
C ILE A 91 1.13 15.91 -2.98
N GLY A 92 0.02 15.46 -2.40
CA GLY A 92 -1.16 16.28 -2.11
C GLY A 92 -1.80 16.88 -3.37
N TRP A 93 -2.89 17.62 -3.18
CA TRP A 93 -3.58 18.31 -4.26
C TRP A 93 -2.67 19.34 -4.95
N ASP A 94 -1.99 20.18 -4.17
CA ASP A 94 -1.18 21.29 -4.69
C ASP A 94 -0.03 20.81 -5.58
N GLY A 95 0.71 19.78 -5.13
CA GLY A 95 1.81 19.21 -5.92
C GLY A 95 1.33 18.48 -7.17
N PHE A 96 0.14 17.88 -7.12
CA PHE A 96 -0.49 17.25 -8.28
C PHE A 96 -0.93 18.29 -9.31
N ILE A 97 -1.68 19.32 -8.90
CA ILE A 97 -2.19 20.33 -9.83
C ILE A 97 -1.07 21.16 -10.43
N GLU A 98 -0.05 21.53 -9.65
CA GLU A 98 1.15 22.20 -10.16
C GLU A 98 1.82 21.37 -11.28
N SER A 99 1.87 20.04 -11.11
CA SER A 99 2.43 19.13 -12.12
C SER A 99 1.59 19.12 -13.40
N LEU A 100 0.26 19.21 -13.32
CA LEU A 100 -0.61 19.34 -14.50
C LEU A 100 -0.49 20.72 -15.16
N GLU A 101 -0.43 21.80 -14.39
CA GLU A 101 -0.34 23.17 -14.91
C GLU A 101 0.94 23.42 -15.72
N GLN A 102 2.03 22.71 -15.42
CA GLN A 102 3.26 22.73 -16.22
C GLN A 102 3.07 22.20 -17.66
N ASN A 103 1.96 21.50 -17.90
CA ASN A 103 1.55 20.95 -19.19
C ASN A 103 0.38 21.70 -19.84
N LYS A 104 -0.08 22.82 -19.25
CA LYS A 104 -1.28 23.56 -19.69
C LYS A 104 -1.32 23.91 -21.17
N ARG A 105 -0.18 24.29 -21.77
CA ARG A 105 -0.11 24.60 -23.21
C ARG A 105 -0.35 23.37 -24.08
N ALA A 106 0.18 22.21 -23.69
CA ALA A 106 -0.01 20.97 -24.42
C ALA A 106 -1.47 20.49 -24.31
N ILE A 107 -2.04 20.56 -23.10
CA ILE A 107 -3.45 20.22 -22.83
C ILE A 107 -4.40 21.14 -23.62
N GLN A 108 -4.15 22.46 -23.59
CA GLN A 108 -4.92 23.45 -24.34
C GLN A 108 -4.86 23.18 -25.85
N SER A 109 -3.68 22.85 -26.39
CA SER A 109 -3.54 22.52 -27.82
C SER A 109 -4.22 21.21 -28.21
N ALA A 110 -4.22 20.21 -27.31
CA ALA A 110 -4.77 18.89 -27.60
C ALA A 110 -6.31 18.85 -27.54
N LYS A 111 -6.91 19.57 -26.58
CA LYS A 111 -8.36 19.45 -26.29
C LYS A 111 -9.08 20.79 -26.12
N GLY A 112 -8.39 21.92 -26.25
CA GLY A 112 -8.98 23.24 -25.98
C GLY A 112 -9.26 23.49 -24.49
N LEU A 113 -8.74 22.64 -23.60
CA LEU A 113 -9.00 22.67 -22.17
C LEU A 113 -7.99 23.57 -21.44
N ASP A 114 -8.48 24.57 -20.71
CA ASP A 114 -7.66 25.40 -19.82
C ASP A 114 -7.70 24.85 -18.39
N ILE A 115 -6.66 24.10 -18.04
CA ILE A 115 -6.50 23.44 -16.72
C ILE A 115 -6.38 24.41 -15.54
N THR A 116 -6.13 25.70 -15.80
CA THR A 116 -6.02 26.72 -14.74
C THR A 116 -7.38 27.26 -14.31
N ARG A 117 -8.45 26.88 -15.02
CA ARG A 117 -9.81 27.27 -14.68
C ARG A 117 -10.35 26.40 -13.55
N ARG A 118 -11.30 26.98 -12.83
CA ARG A 118 -11.97 26.35 -11.69
C ARG A 118 -12.66 25.03 -12.04
N GLU A 119 -13.49 25.01 -13.08
CA GLU A 119 -14.27 23.81 -13.42
C GLU A 119 -13.39 22.59 -13.72
N PRO A 120 -12.32 22.68 -14.52
CA PRO A 120 -11.42 21.54 -14.72
C PRO A 120 -10.72 21.06 -13.45
N GLN A 121 -10.32 21.98 -12.59
CA GLN A 121 -9.70 21.64 -11.32
C GLN A 121 -10.68 20.95 -10.37
N GLU A 122 -11.92 21.43 -10.27
CA GLU A 122 -12.96 20.80 -9.45
C GLU A 122 -13.30 19.40 -9.97
N THR A 123 -13.42 19.22 -11.28
CA THR A 123 -13.68 17.92 -11.92
C THR A 123 -12.56 16.92 -11.63
N ILE A 124 -11.29 17.35 -11.77
CA ILE A 124 -10.12 16.49 -11.49
C ILE A 124 -10.01 16.18 -10.00
N ARG A 125 -10.27 17.16 -9.14
CA ARG A 125 -10.25 16.95 -7.69
C ARG A 125 -11.29 15.92 -7.25
N ALA A 126 -12.52 16.03 -7.75
CA ALA A 126 -13.58 15.09 -7.43
C ALA A 126 -13.23 13.65 -7.84
N GLU A 127 -12.62 13.47 -9.03
CA GLU A 127 -12.18 12.14 -9.46
C GLU A 127 -11.00 11.62 -8.63
N ILE A 128 -10.04 12.48 -8.27
CA ILE A 128 -8.95 12.12 -7.36
C ILE A 128 -9.52 11.66 -6.01
N ASP A 129 -10.41 12.44 -5.42
CA ASP A 129 -10.99 12.14 -4.11
C ASP A 129 -11.74 10.80 -4.16
N THR A 130 -12.46 10.54 -5.25
CA THR A 130 -13.15 9.26 -5.49
C THR A 130 -12.18 8.09 -5.60
N SER A 131 -11.10 8.25 -6.36
CA SER A 131 -10.12 7.18 -6.57
C SER A 131 -9.28 6.92 -5.32
N VAL A 132 -8.83 7.98 -4.64
CA VAL A 132 -8.12 7.90 -3.36
C VAL A 132 -8.97 7.24 -2.28
N ALA A 133 -10.28 7.52 -2.24
CA ALA A 133 -11.19 6.87 -1.28
C ALA A 133 -11.24 5.35 -1.45
N LYS A 134 -11.10 4.83 -2.69
CA LYS A 134 -11.00 3.39 -2.94
C LYS A 134 -9.61 2.83 -2.67
N LEU A 135 -8.57 3.59 -3.01
CA LEU A 135 -7.18 3.17 -2.81
C LEU A 135 -6.80 3.12 -1.34
N LYS A 136 -7.35 3.99 -0.49
CA LYS A 136 -7.04 4.08 0.92
C LYS A 136 -7.17 2.73 1.66
N PRO A 137 -8.33 2.05 1.66
CA PRO A 137 -8.45 0.76 2.35
C PRO A 137 -7.53 -0.32 1.76
N ILE A 138 -7.27 -0.30 0.45
CA ILE A 138 -6.37 -1.26 -0.22
C ILE A 138 -4.94 -1.05 0.28
N LEU A 139 -4.47 0.20 0.32
CA LEU A 139 -3.13 0.55 0.79
C LEU A 139 -2.94 0.22 2.27
N GLU A 140 -3.93 0.54 3.11
CA GLU A 140 -3.93 0.19 4.54
C GLU A 140 -3.86 -1.33 4.73
N THR A 141 -4.63 -2.10 3.95
CA THR A 141 -4.60 -3.57 4.02
C THR A 141 -3.26 -4.13 3.56
N ILE A 142 -2.68 -3.61 2.48
CA ILE A 142 -1.34 -4.01 2.02
C ILE A 142 -0.30 -3.77 3.11
N GLU A 143 -0.30 -2.61 3.75
CA GLU A 143 0.67 -2.28 4.82
C GLU A 143 0.49 -3.18 6.04
N LEU A 144 -0.75 -3.47 6.44
CA LEU A 144 -1.02 -4.37 7.57
C LEU A 144 -0.62 -5.82 7.27
N THR A 145 -0.91 -6.31 6.06
CA THR A 145 -0.54 -7.67 5.66
C THR A 145 0.98 -7.84 5.54
N ASP A 146 1.71 -6.82 5.04
CA ASP A 146 3.17 -6.80 5.00
C ASP A 146 3.77 -6.97 6.40
N LYS A 147 3.31 -6.15 7.35
CA LYS A 147 3.70 -6.26 8.77
C LYS A 147 3.33 -7.61 9.39
N LEU A 148 2.17 -8.17 9.02
CA LEU A 148 1.75 -9.48 9.52
C LEU A 148 2.70 -10.58 9.03
N ILE A 149 3.03 -10.55 7.74
CA ILE A 149 3.98 -11.50 7.13
C ILE A 149 5.33 -11.40 7.83
N ASP A 150 5.87 -10.18 8.03
CA ASP A 150 7.15 -9.99 8.72
C ASP A 150 7.13 -10.60 10.13
N GLN A 151 6.09 -10.32 10.92
CA GLN A 151 5.95 -10.85 12.28
C GLN A 151 5.83 -12.38 12.30
N ILE A 152 5.09 -12.97 11.35
CA ILE A 152 5.00 -14.43 11.21
C ILE A 152 6.35 -15.03 10.83
N VAL A 153 7.09 -14.39 9.92
CA VAL A 153 8.42 -14.81 9.50
C VAL A 153 9.40 -14.75 10.67
N TYR A 154 9.38 -13.69 11.47
CA TYR A 154 10.22 -13.57 12.67
C TYR A 154 9.94 -14.70 13.67
N LYS A 155 8.66 -15.03 13.90
CA LYS A 155 8.25 -16.14 14.77
C LYS A 155 8.70 -17.49 14.23
N LEU A 156 8.58 -17.74 12.92
CA LEU A 156 9.05 -18.97 12.28
C LEU A 156 10.56 -19.17 12.42
N TYR A 157 11.33 -18.08 12.35
CA TYR A 157 12.78 -18.12 12.54
C TYR A 157 13.22 -17.99 14.00
N GLY A 158 12.28 -17.80 14.93
CA GLY A 158 12.53 -17.69 16.36
C GLY A 158 13.34 -16.44 16.74
N LEU A 159 13.18 -15.33 16.00
CA LEU A 159 13.93 -14.10 16.28
C LEU A 159 13.52 -13.50 17.63
N THR A 160 14.50 -12.95 18.35
CA THR A 160 14.24 -12.15 19.56
C THR A 160 13.85 -10.71 19.21
N GLU A 161 13.27 -9.99 20.16
CA GLU A 161 12.95 -8.56 20.02
C GLU A 161 14.18 -7.73 19.61
N GLU A 162 15.37 -8.08 20.12
CA GLU A 162 16.62 -7.41 19.72
C GLU A 162 17.00 -7.69 18.26
N GLU A 163 16.78 -8.92 17.78
CA GLU A 163 17.04 -9.29 16.38
C GLU A 163 16.02 -8.63 15.44
N ILE A 164 14.75 -8.58 15.84
CA ILE A 164 13.69 -7.88 15.12
C ILE A 164 14.02 -6.39 15.00
N ALA A 165 14.38 -5.73 16.11
CA ALA A 165 14.76 -4.31 16.12
C ALA A 165 15.93 -4.02 15.17
N VAL A 166 16.90 -4.94 15.06
CA VAL A 166 18.01 -4.82 14.10
C VAL A 166 17.52 -4.92 12.65
N VAL A 167 16.58 -5.83 12.35
CA VAL A 167 15.99 -5.98 11.02
C VAL A 167 15.12 -4.78 10.63
N GLU A 168 14.33 -4.26 11.56
CA GLU A 168 13.46 -3.09 11.36
C GLU A 168 14.23 -1.76 11.38
N GLY A 169 15.53 -1.78 11.72
CA GLY A 169 16.39 -0.61 11.76
C GLY A 169 16.10 0.34 12.92
N GLU A 170 15.50 -0.17 14.00
CA GLU A 170 15.24 0.59 15.21
C GLU A 170 16.53 0.85 16.00
N PRO A 171 16.67 2.03 16.65
CA PRO A 171 17.85 2.36 17.42
C PRO A 171 17.97 1.44 18.65
N GLN A 172 19.09 0.72 18.78
CA GLN A 172 19.38 -0.08 19.98
C GLN A 172 19.38 0.82 21.24
N PRO A 173 18.79 0.35 22.35
CA PRO A 173 18.88 1.07 23.61
C PRO A 173 20.36 1.22 24.00
N ALA A 174 20.77 2.46 24.30
CA ALA A 174 22.12 2.77 24.73
C ALA A 174 22.45 1.96 26.01
N LYS A 175 23.59 1.25 25.98
CA LYS A 175 24.14 0.49 27.12
C LYS A 175 24.45 1.38 28.32
#